data_AF-A0A498CEB2-F1
#
_entry.id   AF-A0A498CEB2-F1
#
_cell.length_a   1.000
_cell.length_b   1.000
_cell.length_c   1.000
_cell.angle_alpha   90.00
_cell.angle_beta   90.00
_cell.angle_gamma   90.00
#
_symmetry.space_group_name_H-M   'P 1'
#
loop_
_entity.id
_entity.type
_entity.pdbx_description
1 polymer ?
#
loop_
_entity_poly.entity_id
_entity_poly.type
_entity_poly.pdbx_seq_one_letter_code
_entity_poly.pdbx_strand_id
1 'polypeptide(L)'
;MDQTSSSDTSVNDSDPGKGQDEEERRHLLIAVLRGDCSAVRLALASLSDARGAQHALRVAAGLDHTDIASMIIRSAFPNSADALDGALAAAIKDARTATVRQLLFEASRFAQPPALVKSLYAAGSVGAVEFIDEIMLAYRPANKVILAVFRLALIEKRWPAAVHIFDGGDDKLFDRWITETDRSCMDTYRALRRSEAVRDELDLCTKPQAVRHKVPQRRI
;
A
#
# COMPACT_ATOMS: atom_id res chain seq x y z
N MET A 1 -41.29 -36.19 41.03
CA MET A 1 -40.68 -37.12 40.06
C MET A 1 -40.49 -36.34 38.79
N ASP A 2 -39.24 -35.97 38.57
CA ASP A 2 -38.77 -35.13 37.48
C ASP A 2 -38.90 -35.86 36.13
N GLN A 3 -39.37 -35.15 35.10
CA GLN A 3 -39.00 -35.48 33.74
C GLN A 3 -38.34 -34.26 33.11
N THR A 4 -37.08 -34.49 32.79
CA THR A 4 -36.07 -33.57 32.30
C THR A 4 -36.38 -33.10 30.88
N SER A 5 -36.38 -31.78 30.73
CA SER A 5 -36.20 -31.07 29.48
C SER A 5 -34.92 -31.53 28.77
N SER A 6 -35.05 -32.22 27.64
CA SER A 6 -33.96 -32.48 26.71
C SER A 6 -33.95 -31.39 25.65
N SER A 7 -33.23 -30.31 25.96
CA SER A 7 -32.81 -29.30 24.99
C SER A 7 -31.72 -29.89 24.10
N ASP A 8 -32.13 -30.38 22.92
CA ASP A 8 -31.20 -30.71 21.84
C ASP A 8 -30.54 -29.42 21.35
N THR A 9 -29.30 -29.25 21.80
CA THR A 9 -28.33 -28.31 21.26
C THR A 9 -27.45 -29.08 20.28
N SER A 10 -26.99 -28.40 19.22
CA SER A 10 -26.17 -28.90 18.09
C SER A 10 -27.04 -29.39 16.92
N VAL A 11 -26.80 -28.96 15.68
CA VAL A 11 -25.50 -28.87 15.01
C VAL A 11 -25.44 -27.62 14.14
N ASN A 12 -24.28 -26.95 14.17
CA ASN A 12 -23.89 -25.90 13.24
C ASN A 12 -24.12 -26.34 11.79
N ASP A 13 -25.04 -25.67 11.09
CA ASP A 13 -25.05 -25.59 9.63
C ASP A 13 -23.75 -24.93 9.18
N SER A 14 -22.72 -25.75 9.01
CA SER A 14 -21.47 -25.35 8.36
C SER A 14 -21.76 -25.38 6.87
N ASP A 15 -22.09 -24.22 6.31
CA ASP A 15 -22.26 -24.02 4.87
C ASP A 15 -21.01 -24.56 4.14
N PRO A 16 -21.13 -25.67 3.37
CA PRO A 16 -19.99 -26.34 2.76
C PRO A 16 -19.24 -25.43 1.76
N GLY A 17 -19.90 -24.39 1.24
CA GLY A 17 -19.24 -23.40 0.36
C GLY A 17 -18.20 -22.55 1.08
N LYS A 18 -18.39 -22.28 2.39
CA LYS A 18 -17.49 -21.39 3.14
C LYS A 18 -16.13 -22.02 3.41
N GLY A 19 -16.08 -23.33 3.62
CA GLY A 19 -14.83 -24.06 3.85
C GLY A 19 -13.94 -24.15 2.60
N GLN A 20 -14.57 -24.28 1.43
CA GLN A 20 -13.85 -24.36 0.16
C GLN A 20 -13.21 -23.02 -0.20
N ASP A 21 -13.94 -21.91 -0.05
CA ASP A 21 -13.42 -20.56 -0.32
C ASP A 21 -12.21 -20.20 0.58
N GLU A 22 -12.22 -20.64 1.85
CA GLU A 22 -11.08 -20.42 2.76
C GLU A 22 -9.85 -21.22 2.36
N GLU A 23 -10.03 -22.45 1.90
CA GLU A 23 -8.94 -23.32 1.47
C GLU A 23 -8.33 -22.86 0.14
N GLU A 24 -9.15 -22.41 -0.82
CA GLU A 24 -8.68 -21.80 -2.07
C GLU A 24 -7.82 -20.54 -1.81
N ARG A 25 -8.28 -19.67 -0.91
CA ARG A 25 -7.51 -18.49 -0.46
C ARG A 25 -6.18 -18.88 0.17
N ARG A 26 -6.18 -19.92 1.00
CA ARG A 26 -4.98 -20.43 1.69
C ARG A 26 -3.95 -20.96 0.69
N HIS A 27 -4.39 -21.75 -0.30
CA HIS A 27 -3.52 -22.26 -1.35
C HIS A 27 -2.87 -21.15 -2.16
N LEU A 28 -3.66 -20.15 -2.57
CA LEU A 28 -3.13 -18.98 -3.28
C LEU A 28 -2.08 -18.24 -2.44
N LEU A 29 -2.36 -17.99 -1.16
CA LEU A 29 -1.42 -17.29 -0.29
C LEU A 29 -0.11 -18.07 -0.10
N ILE A 30 -0.17 -19.39 0.08
CA ILE A 30 1.03 -20.24 0.19
C ILE A 30 1.85 -20.17 -1.09
N ALA A 31 1.22 -20.24 -2.27
CA ALA A 31 1.89 -20.11 -3.56
C ALA A 31 2.59 -18.75 -3.70
N VAL A 32 1.91 -17.67 -3.32
CA VAL A 32 2.48 -16.32 -3.32
C VAL A 32 3.67 -16.23 -2.36
N LEU A 33 3.55 -16.72 -1.13
CA LEU A 33 4.64 -16.70 -0.14
C LEU A 33 5.88 -17.46 -0.62
N ARG A 34 5.68 -18.52 -1.42
CA ARG A 34 6.76 -19.32 -2.01
C ARG A 34 7.37 -18.69 -3.27
N GLY A 35 6.72 -17.69 -3.86
CA GLY A 35 7.14 -17.14 -5.15
C GLY A 35 6.90 -18.09 -6.33
N ASP A 36 5.95 -19.03 -6.20
CA ASP A 36 5.70 -20.04 -7.22
C ASP A 36 4.65 -19.54 -8.23
N CYS A 37 5.13 -18.98 -9.33
CA CYS A 37 4.29 -18.46 -10.42
C CYS A 37 3.33 -19.51 -11.00
N SER A 38 3.74 -20.78 -11.07
CA SER A 38 2.91 -21.85 -11.65
C SER A 38 1.77 -22.21 -10.70
N ALA A 39 2.08 -22.37 -9.41
CA ALA A 39 1.07 -22.63 -8.39
C ALA A 39 0.10 -21.45 -8.24
N VAL A 40 0.58 -20.20 -8.33
CA VAL A 40 -0.29 -19.01 -8.33
C VAL A 40 -1.24 -19.06 -9.52
N ARG A 41 -0.75 -19.34 -10.74
CA ARG A 41 -1.61 -19.40 -11.92
C ARG A 41 -2.73 -20.44 -11.77
N LEU A 42 -2.39 -21.63 -11.25
CA LEU A 42 -3.37 -22.68 -10.99
C LEU A 42 -4.39 -22.25 -9.92
N ALA A 43 -3.92 -21.69 -8.80
CA ALA A 43 -4.79 -21.26 -7.71
C ALA A 43 -5.72 -20.11 -8.13
N LEU A 44 -5.26 -19.19 -8.99
CA LEU A 44 -6.10 -18.12 -9.54
C LEU A 44 -7.17 -18.64 -10.49
N ALA A 45 -6.89 -19.71 -11.23
CA ALA A 45 -7.86 -20.31 -12.16
C ALA A 45 -9.04 -20.99 -11.45
N SER A 46 -8.82 -21.47 -10.22
CA SER A 46 -9.85 -22.08 -9.38
C SER A 46 -10.53 -21.11 -8.42
N LEU A 47 -10.04 -19.86 -8.31
CA LEU A 47 -10.48 -18.93 -7.27
C LEU A 47 -11.88 -18.39 -7.54
N SER A 48 -12.83 -18.71 -6.65
CA SER A 48 -14.20 -18.20 -6.69
C SER A 48 -14.31 -16.74 -6.20
N ASP A 49 -13.41 -16.32 -5.31
CA ASP A 49 -13.52 -15.07 -4.55
C ASP A 49 -12.44 -14.03 -4.85
N ALA A 50 -12.89 -12.82 -5.17
CA ALA A 50 -12.02 -11.67 -5.42
C ALA A 50 -11.23 -11.22 -4.18
N ARG A 51 -11.75 -11.35 -2.94
CA ARG A 51 -11.04 -10.88 -1.73
C ARG A 51 -9.75 -11.64 -1.49
N GLY A 52 -9.73 -12.94 -1.79
CA GLY A 52 -8.53 -13.78 -1.78
C GLY A 52 -7.42 -13.22 -2.65
N ALA A 53 -7.74 -12.91 -3.90
CA ALA A 53 -6.80 -12.33 -4.86
C ALA A 53 -6.28 -10.96 -4.40
N GLN A 54 -7.14 -10.11 -3.83
CA GLN A 54 -6.73 -8.80 -3.31
C GLN A 54 -5.70 -8.91 -2.18
N HIS A 55 -5.92 -9.85 -1.25
CA HIS A 55 -4.97 -10.09 -0.17
C HIS A 55 -3.65 -10.65 -0.71
N ALA A 56 -3.73 -11.65 -1.57
CA ALA A 56 -2.58 -12.26 -2.23
C ALA A 56 -1.75 -11.23 -3.01
N LEU A 57 -2.40 -10.32 -3.73
CA LEU A 57 -1.76 -9.23 -4.47
C LEU A 57 -0.94 -8.32 -3.54
N ARG A 58 -1.52 -7.92 -2.39
CA ARG A 58 -0.81 -7.08 -1.41
C ARG A 58 0.43 -7.78 -0.85
N VAL A 59 0.32 -9.08 -0.55
CA VAL A 59 1.43 -9.87 -0.04
C VAL A 59 2.52 -10.02 -1.11
N ALA A 60 2.15 -10.34 -2.35
CA ALA A 60 3.09 -10.41 -3.47
C ALA A 60 3.84 -9.09 -3.64
N ALA A 61 3.13 -7.97 -3.54
CA ALA A 61 3.71 -6.64 -3.68
C ALA A 61 4.73 -6.30 -2.57
N GLY A 62 4.42 -6.60 -1.31
CA GLY A 62 5.35 -6.38 -0.18
C GLY A 62 6.57 -7.32 -0.19
N LEU A 63 6.44 -8.50 -0.79
CA LEU A 63 7.52 -9.47 -0.95
C LEU A 63 8.38 -9.25 -2.21
N ASP A 64 8.10 -8.21 -2.99
CA ASP A 64 8.78 -7.91 -4.26
C ASP A 64 8.59 -9.02 -5.33
N HIS A 65 7.50 -9.79 -5.23
CA HIS A 65 7.15 -10.78 -6.25
C HIS A 65 6.44 -10.09 -7.42
N THR A 66 7.18 -9.26 -8.16
CA THR A 66 6.65 -8.38 -9.21
C THR A 66 5.82 -9.13 -10.25
N ASP A 67 6.32 -10.24 -10.79
CA ASP A 67 5.62 -11.03 -11.81
C ASP A 67 4.31 -11.62 -11.29
N ILE A 68 4.30 -12.07 -10.04
CA ILE A 68 3.11 -12.62 -9.38
C ILE A 68 2.09 -11.52 -9.17
N ALA A 69 2.50 -10.34 -8.71
CA ALA A 69 1.61 -9.21 -8.51
C ALA A 69 0.97 -8.77 -9.85
N SER A 70 1.76 -8.65 -10.92
CA SER A 70 1.23 -8.36 -12.26
C SER A 70 0.30 -9.46 -12.78
N MET A 71 0.61 -10.73 -12.51
CA MET A 71 -0.25 -11.85 -12.89
C MET A 71 -1.63 -11.75 -12.22
N ILE A 72 -1.67 -11.49 -10.91
CA ILE A 72 -2.91 -11.36 -10.14
C ILE A 72 -3.76 -10.17 -10.63
N ILE A 73 -3.12 -9.04 -10.99
CA ILE A 73 -3.84 -7.89 -11.57
C ILE A 73 -4.48 -8.25 -12.91
N ARG A 74 -3.72 -8.95 -13.77
CA ARG A 74 -4.16 -9.30 -15.14
C ARG A 74 -5.24 -10.38 -15.17
N SER A 75 -5.38 -11.19 -14.12
CA SER A 75 -6.52 -12.11 -13.97
C SER A 75 -7.88 -11.41 -13.77
N ALA A 76 -7.92 -10.07 -13.73
CA ALA A 76 -9.11 -9.25 -13.96
C ALA A 76 -10.30 -9.50 -13.00
N PHE A 77 -10.03 -9.68 -11.71
CA PHE A 77 -11.07 -9.78 -10.69
C PHE A 77 -11.80 -8.43 -10.46
N PRO A 78 -13.07 -8.45 -10.00
CA PRO A 78 -13.79 -7.22 -9.65
C PRO A 78 -13.02 -6.42 -8.57
N ASN A 79 -13.10 -5.09 -8.67
CA ASN A 79 -12.39 -4.14 -7.80
C ASN A 79 -10.85 -4.21 -7.89
N SER A 80 -10.30 -4.66 -9.02
CA SER A 80 -8.85 -4.70 -9.27
C SER A 80 -8.15 -3.34 -9.12
N ALA A 81 -8.86 -2.23 -9.36
CA ALA A 81 -8.35 -0.87 -9.15
C ALA A 81 -8.05 -0.56 -7.66
N ASP A 82 -8.98 -0.87 -6.74
CA ASP A 82 -8.76 -0.66 -5.30
C ASP A 82 -7.73 -1.66 -4.73
N ALA A 83 -7.75 -2.89 -5.26
CA ALA A 83 -6.77 -3.91 -4.94
C ALA A 83 -5.36 -3.45 -5.30
N LEU A 84 -5.20 -2.87 -6.49
CA LEU A 84 -3.94 -2.33 -6.98
C LEU A 84 -3.46 -1.18 -6.08
N ASP A 85 -4.33 -0.23 -5.73
CA ASP A 85 -3.95 0.88 -4.83
C ASP A 85 -3.48 0.34 -3.46
N GLY A 86 -4.17 -0.67 -2.92
CA GLY A 86 -3.73 -1.34 -1.70
C GLY A 86 -2.39 -2.08 -1.82
N ALA A 87 -2.08 -2.60 -3.00
CA ALA A 87 -0.84 -3.32 -3.29
C ALA A 87 0.35 -2.36 -3.48
N LEU A 88 0.14 -1.29 -4.23
CA LEU A 88 1.09 -0.18 -4.35
C LEU A 88 1.45 0.38 -2.99
N ALA A 89 0.45 0.66 -2.15
CA ALA A 89 0.68 1.15 -0.79
C ALA A 89 1.57 0.21 0.05
N ALA A 90 1.42 -1.11 -0.10
CA ALA A 90 2.27 -2.09 0.58
C ALA A 90 3.69 -2.09 0.01
N ALA A 91 3.84 -2.13 -1.32
CA ALA A 91 5.15 -2.06 -1.98
C ALA A 91 5.93 -0.79 -1.62
N ILE A 92 5.26 0.37 -1.53
CA ILE A 92 5.87 1.63 -1.11
C ILE A 92 6.36 1.55 0.34
N LYS A 93 5.53 1.03 1.25
CA LYS A 93 5.91 0.89 2.68
C LYS A 93 7.11 -0.03 2.88
N ASP A 94 7.21 -1.07 2.06
CA ASP A 94 8.29 -2.05 2.10
C ASP A 94 9.49 -1.67 1.21
N ALA A 95 9.50 -0.45 0.64
CA ALA A 95 10.55 0.08 -0.22
C ALA A 95 10.87 -0.81 -1.46
N ARG A 96 9.83 -1.41 -2.06
CA ARG A 96 9.95 -2.31 -3.23
C ARG A 96 9.91 -1.55 -4.55
N THR A 97 10.95 -0.76 -4.83
CA THR A 97 10.97 0.18 -5.98
C THR A 97 10.64 -0.46 -7.33
N ALA A 98 11.18 -1.65 -7.62
CA ALA A 98 10.90 -2.35 -8.88
C ALA A 98 9.42 -2.72 -8.99
N THR A 99 8.86 -3.30 -7.93
CA THR A 99 7.45 -3.64 -7.84
C THR A 99 6.56 -2.39 -7.89
N VAL A 100 6.89 -1.30 -7.20
CA VAL A 100 6.12 -0.04 -7.26
C VAL A 100 6.01 0.46 -8.69
N ARG A 101 7.13 0.55 -9.42
CA ARG A 101 7.14 0.99 -10.83
C ARG A 101 6.32 0.07 -11.73
N GLN A 102 6.45 -1.24 -11.57
CA GLN A 102 5.65 -2.18 -12.35
C GLN A 102 4.15 -2.03 -12.05
N LEU A 103 3.77 -1.85 -10.79
CA LEU A 103 2.38 -1.67 -10.39
C LEU A 103 1.80 -0.33 -10.86
N LEU A 104 2.60 0.74 -10.87
CA LEU A 104 2.21 2.03 -11.47
C LEU A 104 2.00 1.91 -12.99
N PHE A 105 2.85 1.12 -13.66
CA PHE A 105 2.64 0.76 -15.06
C PHE A 105 1.36 -0.05 -15.28
N GLU A 106 1.06 -1.05 -14.45
CA GLU A 106 -0.21 -1.78 -14.57
C GLU A 106 -1.41 -0.86 -14.30
N ALA A 107 -1.29 0.08 -13.37
CA ALA A 107 -2.34 1.04 -13.05
C ALA A 107 -2.68 1.97 -14.22
N SER A 108 -1.68 2.38 -15.02
CA SER A 108 -1.92 3.22 -16.20
C SER A 108 -2.64 2.50 -17.34
N ARG A 109 -2.82 1.17 -17.25
CA ARG A 109 -3.55 0.37 -18.25
C ARG A 109 -5.05 0.31 -18.01
N PHE A 110 -5.52 0.78 -16.85
CA PHE A 110 -6.94 0.83 -16.54
C PHE A 110 -7.61 1.94 -17.35
N ALA A 111 -8.79 1.65 -17.93
CA ALA A 111 -9.57 2.64 -18.66
C ALA A 111 -9.99 3.82 -17.76
N GLN A 112 -10.29 3.53 -16.49
CA GLN A 112 -10.41 4.53 -15.43
C GLN A 112 -9.29 4.30 -14.43
N PRO A 113 -8.29 5.19 -14.37
CA PRO A 113 -7.16 5.06 -13.47
C PRO A 113 -7.62 4.96 -11.99
N PRO A 114 -7.05 4.05 -11.17
CA PRO A 114 -7.36 3.99 -9.75
C PRO A 114 -7.03 5.31 -9.05
N ALA A 115 -7.78 5.71 -8.02
CA ALA A 115 -7.57 7.00 -7.35
C ALA A 115 -6.22 7.15 -6.61
N LEU A 116 -5.48 6.04 -6.44
CA LEU A 116 -4.17 5.94 -5.78
C LEU A 116 -4.06 6.63 -4.41
N VAL A 117 -5.17 6.71 -3.68
CA VAL A 117 -5.24 7.41 -2.40
C VAL A 117 -4.38 6.71 -1.36
N LYS A 118 -4.52 5.37 -1.22
CA LYS A 118 -3.75 4.60 -0.23
C LYS A 118 -2.25 4.67 -0.52
N SER A 119 -1.90 4.64 -1.80
CA SER A 119 -0.52 4.73 -2.28
C SER A 119 0.10 6.09 -1.94
N LEU A 120 -0.63 7.19 -2.15
CA LEU A 120 -0.14 8.52 -1.82
C LEU A 120 0.05 8.71 -0.30
N TYR A 121 -0.89 8.21 0.51
CA TYR A 121 -0.73 8.17 1.97
C TYR A 121 0.50 7.36 2.39
N ALA A 122 0.72 6.20 1.78
CA ALA A 122 1.89 5.38 2.04
C ALA A 122 3.18 6.16 1.74
N ALA A 123 3.27 6.75 0.54
CA ALA A 123 4.44 7.52 0.10
C ALA A 123 4.73 8.69 1.05
N GLY A 124 3.71 9.47 1.42
CA GLY A 124 3.85 10.56 2.40
C GLY A 124 4.30 10.07 3.77
N SER A 125 3.76 8.95 4.25
CA SER A 125 4.08 8.40 5.58
C SER A 125 5.51 7.84 5.71
N VAL A 126 6.07 7.30 4.63
CA VAL A 126 7.44 6.75 4.61
C VAL A 126 8.46 7.73 4.05
N GLY A 127 8.02 8.86 3.51
CA GLY A 127 8.88 9.86 2.90
C GLY A 127 9.40 9.47 1.51
N ALA A 128 8.68 8.62 0.77
CA ALA A 128 9.09 8.17 -0.57
C ALA A 128 8.75 9.24 -1.63
N VAL A 129 9.55 10.31 -1.64
CA VAL A 129 9.37 11.50 -2.50
C VAL A 129 9.29 11.11 -3.98
N GLU A 130 10.09 10.16 -4.42
CA GLU A 130 10.15 9.71 -5.82
C GLU A 130 8.80 9.17 -6.34
N PHE A 131 7.96 8.61 -5.47
CA PHE A 131 6.65 8.10 -5.85
C PHE A 131 5.53 9.12 -5.65
N ILE A 132 5.74 10.15 -4.84
CA ILE A 132 4.76 11.23 -4.64
C ILE A 132 4.49 11.91 -5.98
N ASP A 133 5.55 12.29 -6.71
CA ASP A 133 5.42 12.93 -8.02
C ASP A 133 4.74 12.01 -9.04
N GLU A 134 5.20 10.76 -9.11
CA GLU A 134 4.68 9.79 -10.08
C GLU A 134 3.17 9.57 -9.86
N ILE A 135 2.74 9.47 -8.60
CA ILE A 135 1.32 9.33 -8.24
C ILE A 135 0.54 10.62 -8.52
N MET A 136 1.06 11.78 -8.11
CA MET A 136 0.36 13.06 -8.29
C MET A 136 0.19 13.42 -9.78
N LEU A 137 1.20 13.15 -10.61
CA LEU A 137 1.18 13.40 -12.05
C LEU A 137 0.19 12.49 -12.78
N ALA A 138 0.18 11.20 -12.45
CA ALA A 138 -0.60 10.23 -13.20
C ALA A 138 -2.09 10.21 -12.82
N TYR A 139 -2.47 10.67 -11.62
CA TYR A 139 -3.83 10.43 -11.09
C TYR A 139 -4.58 11.67 -10.55
N ARG A 140 -3.95 12.85 -10.51
CA ARG A 140 -4.53 14.12 -9.99
C ARG A 140 -5.42 13.94 -8.75
N PRO A 141 -4.81 13.75 -7.56
CA PRO A 141 -5.55 13.58 -6.32
C PRO A 141 -6.43 14.78 -5.98
N ALA A 142 -7.54 14.57 -5.30
CA ALA A 142 -8.35 15.66 -4.79
C ALA A 142 -7.59 16.49 -3.75
N ASN A 143 -7.79 17.81 -3.74
CA ASN A 143 -7.15 18.75 -2.82
C ASN A 143 -7.21 18.32 -1.33
N LYS A 144 -8.33 17.74 -0.89
CA LYS A 144 -8.47 17.22 0.48
C LYS A 144 -7.49 16.08 0.79
N VAL A 145 -7.22 15.22 -0.19
CA VAL A 145 -6.24 14.13 -0.06
C VAL A 145 -4.84 14.71 0.02
N ILE A 146 -4.48 15.64 -0.87
CA ILE A 146 -3.17 16.31 -0.87
C ILE A 146 -2.89 16.95 0.50
N LEU A 147 -3.84 17.74 1.03
CA LEU A 147 -3.72 18.37 2.35
C LEU A 147 -3.55 17.35 3.49
N ALA A 148 -4.29 16.23 3.42
CA ALA A 148 -4.21 15.22 4.46
C ALA A 148 -2.88 14.45 4.44
N VAL A 149 -2.33 14.16 3.26
CA VAL A 149 -1.02 13.52 3.10
C VAL A 149 0.10 14.49 3.51
N PHE A 150 -0.01 15.77 3.16
CA PHE A 150 0.90 16.82 3.64
C PHE A 150 0.97 16.86 5.17
N ARG A 151 -0.17 16.95 5.85
CA ARG A 151 -0.23 16.97 7.32
C ARG A 151 0.31 15.68 7.93
N LEU A 152 0.00 14.52 7.33
CA LEU A 152 0.56 13.26 7.78
C LEU A 152 2.09 13.26 7.68
N ALA A 153 2.65 13.71 6.56
CA ALA A 153 4.10 13.79 6.38
C ALA A 153 4.75 14.74 7.40
N LEU A 154 4.11 15.86 7.75
CA LEU A 154 4.58 16.74 8.83
C LEU A 154 4.58 16.04 10.20
N ILE A 155 3.48 15.39 10.57
CA ILE A 155 3.32 14.69 11.86
C ILE A 155 4.35 13.56 11.99
N GLU A 156 4.54 12.79 10.92
CA GLU A 156 5.51 11.69 10.84
C GLU A 156 6.96 12.18 10.63
N LYS A 157 7.18 13.50 10.64
CA LYS A 157 8.49 14.15 10.43
C LYS A 157 9.18 13.72 9.13
N ARG A 158 8.39 13.36 8.11
CA ARG A 158 8.81 13.12 6.73
C ARG A 158 8.93 14.44 5.99
N TRP A 159 9.78 15.32 6.50
CA TRP A 159 9.90 16.70 6.03
C TRP A 159 10.17 16.84 4.53
N PRO A 160 11.02 16.03 3.87
CA PRO A 160 11.19 16.15 2.42
C PRO A 160 9.89 15.87 1.67
N ALA A 161 9.12 14.86 2.08
CA ALA A 161 7.82 14.58 1.47
C ALA A 161 6.81 15.69 1.73
N ALA A 162 6.74 16.22 2.95
CA ALA A 162 5.86 17.35 3.26
C ALA A 162 6.19 18.58 2.41
N VAL A 163 7.48 18.90 2.26
CA VAL A 163 7.97 20.01 1.43
C VAL A 163 7.67 19.77 -0.03
N HIS A 164 7.90 18.55 -0.51
CA HIS A 164 7.65 18.21 -1.89
C HIS A 164 6.17 18.27 -2.26
N ILE A 165 5.28 17.80 -1.38
CA ILE A 165 3.83 17.91 -1.55
C ILE A 165 3.37 19.38 -1.53
N PHE A 166 3.96 20.19 -0.67
CA PHE A 166 3.64 21.62 -0.56
C PHE A 166 4.09 22.37 -1.81
N ASP A 167 5.36 22.23 -2.20
CA ASP A 167 5.97 22.93 -3.33
C ASP A 167 5.36 22.47 -4.68
N GLY A 168 4.92 21.21 -4.76
CA GLY A 168 4.28 20.64 -5.96
C GLY A 168 2.77 20.85 -6.04
N GLY A 169 2.13 21.40 -5.00
CA GLY A 169 0.68 21.66 -5.01
C GLY A 169 0.33 23.10 -5.40
N ASP A 170 -0.97 23.38 -5.47
CA ASP A 170 -1.48 24.72 -5.79
C ASP A 170 -1.25 25.67 -4.60
N ASP A 171 -0.52 26.77 -4.80
CA ASP A 171 -0.26 27.78 -3.76
C ASP A 171 -1.55 28.25 -3.07
N LYS A 172 -2.64 28.41 -3.85
CA LYS A 172 -3.95 28.84 -3.33
C LYS A 172 -4.59 27.79 -2.44
N LEU A 173 -4.29 26.51 -2.67
CA LEU A 173 -4.75 25.42 -1.82
C LEU A 173 -4.13 25.54 -0.44
N PHE A 174 -2.81 25.71 -0.36
CA PHE A 174 -2.15 25.72 0.92
C PHE A 174 -2.39 27.02 1.70
N ASP A 175 -2.41 28.17 1.04
CA ASP A 175 -2.62 29.45 1.70
C ASP A 175 -3.92 29.56 2.49
N ARG A 176 -4.95 28.83 2.04
CA ARG A 176 -6.26 28.83 2.68
C ARG A 176 -6.38 27.82 3.83
N TRP A 177 -5.55 26.78 3.87
CA TRP A 177 -5.83 25.57 4.68
C TRP A 177 -4.69 25.12 5.60
N ILE A 178 -3.51 25.75 5.54
CA ILE A 178 -2.42 25.48 6.49
C ILE A 178 -2.39 26.48 7.64
N THR A 179 -1.90 26.01 8.78
CA THR A 179 -1.71 26.84 9.97
C THR A 179 -0.37 27.56 9.93
N GLU A 180 -0.21 28.58 10.77
CA GLU A 180 1.10 29.24 10.98
C GLU A 180 2.14 28.25 11.51
N THR A 181 1.73 27.30 12.33
CA THR A 181 2.58 26.20 12.81
C THR A 181 3.09 25.33 11.65
N ASP A 182 2.21 24.95 10.70
CA ASP A 182 2.62 24.18 9.53
C ASP A 182 3.67 24.94 8.70
N ARG A 183 3.46 26.25 8.48
CA ARG A 183 4.43 27.12 7.78
C ARG A 183 5.76 27.20 8.53
N SER A 184 5.73 27.41 9.83
CA SER A 184 6.92 27.49 10.67
C SER A 184 7.76 26.20 10.62
N CYS A 185 7.12 25.03 10.67
CA CYS A 185 7.80 23.75 10.51
C CYS A 185 8.51 23.63 9.15
N MET A 186 7.85 24.07 8.08
CA MET A 186 8.38 24.04 6.72
C MET A 186 9.57 24.97 6.53
N ASP A 187 9.46 26.20 7.02
CA ASP A 187 10.55 27.18 6.93
C ASP A 187 11.74 26.78 7.78
N THR A 188 11.49 26.18 8.95
CA THR A 188 12.55 25.59 9.78
C THR A 188 13.30 24.50 9.02
N TYR A 189 12.59 23.56 8.38
CA TYR A 189 13.24 22.54 7.56
C TYR A 189 14.03 23.14 6.39
N ARG A 190 13.46 24.11 5.66
CA ARG A 190 14.15 24.79 4.56
C ARG A 190 15.42 25.50 5.03
N ALA A 191 15.38 26.14 6.20
CA ALA A 191 16.54 26.77 6.81
C ALA A 191 17.62 25.74 7.18
N LEU A 192 17.24 24.60 7.77
CA LEU A 192 18.15 23.51 8.10
C LEU A 192 18.84 22.94 6.85
N ARG A 193 18.11 22.76 5.74
CA ARG A 193 18.67 22.23 4.48
C ARG A 193 19.71 23.18 3.83
N ARG A 194 19.57 24.49 4.05
CA ARG A 194 20.53 25.50 3.57
C ARG A 194 21.86 25.46 4.35
N SER A 195 21.85 24.94 5.58
CA SER A 195 23.07 24.73 6.36
C SER A 195 23.82 23.50 5.85
N GLU A 196 25.04 23.68 5.32
CA GLU A 196 25.88 22.55 4.87
C GLU A 196 26.20 21.58 6.00
N ALA A 197 26.40 22.07 7.23
CA ALA A 197 26.74 21.24 8.39
C ALA A 197 25.61 20.29 8.82
N VAL A 198 24.36 20.63 8.52
CA VAL A 198 23.18 19.88 8.98
C VAL A 198 22.58 19.03 7.86
N ARG A 199 22.94 19.31 6.60
CA ARG A 199 22.40 18.63 5.41
C ARG A 199 22.62 17.12 5.46
N ASP A 200 23.84 16.68 5.78
CA ASP A 200 24.19 15.25 5.82
C ASP A 200 23.44 14.49 6.93
N GLU A 201 23.22 15.14 8.08
CA GLU A 201 22.48 14.58 9.21
C GLU A 201 20.96 14.53 8.93
N LEU A 202 20.45 15.54 8.21
CA LEU A 202 19.08 15.56 7.71
C LEU A 202 18.85 14.45 6.68
N ASP A 203 19.77 14.23 5.76
CA ASP A 203 19.70 13.19 4.74
C ASP A 203 19.71 11.78 5.38
N LEU A 204 20.40 11.59 6.50
CA LEU A 204 20.35 10.35 7.29
C LEU A 204 19.01 10.14 7.99
N CYS A 205 18.42 11.20 8.56
CA CYS A 205 17.14 11.14 9.27
C CYS A 205 15.92 11.00 8.32
N THR A 206 16.08 11.41 7.07
CA THR A 206 14.98 11.49 6.10
C THR A 206 14.98 10.38 5.05
N LYS A 207 16.07 9.59 4.97
CA LYS A 207 16.07 8.36 4.16
C LYS A 207 14.95 7.43 4.61
N PRO A 208 14.22 6.80 3.66
CA PRO A 208 13.23 5.77 3.98
C PRO A 208 13.91 4.73 4.88
N GLN A 209 13.42 4.58 6.11
CA GLN A 209 13.93 3.55 6.98
C GLN A 209 13.54 2.21 6.35
N ALA A 210 14.50 1.52 5.77
CA ALA A 210 14.31 0.16 5.31
C ALA A 210 13.86 -0.67 6.51
N VAL A 211 12.58 -1.03 6.56
CA VAL A 211 12.05 -1.95 7.56
C VAL A 211 12.77 -3.26 7.30
N ARG A 212 13.77 -3.58 8.15
CA ARG A 212 14.43 -4.88 8.13
C ARG A 212 13.44 -5.93 8.61
N HIS A 213 12.55 -6.36 7.73
CA HIS A 213 11.86 -7.61 7.93
C HIS A 213 12.92 -8.72 7.87
N LYS A 214 13.21 -9.30 9.04
CA LYS A 214 13.91 -10.59 9.12
C LYS A 214 13.03 -11.59 8.38
N VAL A 215 13.35 -11.83 7.10
CA VAL A 215 12.90 -13.02 6.39
C VAL A 215 13.33 -14.21 7.26
N PRO A 216 12.44 -15.16 7.61
CA PRO A 216 12.85 -16.36 8.31
C PRO A 216 13.94 -17.03 7.47
N GLN A 217 15.16 -17.09 8.00
CA GLN A 217 16.25 -17.78 7.32
C GLN A 217 15.83 -19.23 7.07
N ARG A 218 15.89 -19.63 5.80
CA ARG A 218 15.73 -21.00 5.34
C ARG A 218 16.59 -21.92 6.22
N ARG A 219 15.96 -22.88 6.90
CA ARG A 219 16.63 -24.14 7.19
C ARG A 219 16.38 -25.03 5.97
N ILE A 220 17.44 -25.30 5.22
CA ILE A 220 17.50 -26.35 4.21
C ILE A 220 17.58 -27.69 4.95
#